data_AF-A0A3G3ILI8-F1
#
_entry.id   AF-A0A3G3ILI8-F1
#
_cell.length_a   1.000
_cell.length_b   1.000
_cell.length_c   1.000
_cell.angle_alpha   90.00
_cell.angle_beta   90.00
_cell.angle_gamma   90.00
#
_symmetry.space_group_name_H-M   'P 1'
#
loop_
_entity.id
_entity.type
_entity.pdbx_description
1 polymer ?
#
loop_
_entity_poly.entity_id
_entity_poly.type
_entity_poly.pdbx_seq_one_letter_code
_entity_poly.pdbx_strand_id
1 'polypeptide(L)'
;MATKNISLESALSGFPDAIQTELRDALLKGGVIPSELAFSWLNTLNIDIGALMIKLLPVAKAYARAPISKFYVGAVALGMPPSGSIIGPGNLYLGSNMEFPNESLSLCVHGEQSAVNHALIQGETGLQSLAINAAPCGYCRQFLYEITTAKTLNILLKKDQDQESCSYTEKPLSYYLPDAFEFQNSDQKEKGLMETESHHLSITSKEALAQAALSGANASYAPYTKDYCGVALMGENNQIYTGRYAENVAYNPSMSPMESALAYMNMNLPAQANLKITAASLVEVSNSISQKDVTEAVLSSVAPSVNLDYILAK
;
A
#
# COMPACT_ATOMS: atom_id res chain seq x y z
N MET A 1 -1.30 16.53 -20.06
CA MET A 1 -1.69 17.46 -18.97
C MET A 1 -0.58 17.44 -17.94
N ALA A 2 0.16 18.54 -17.78
CA ALA A 2 1.18 18.64 -16.73
C ALA A 2 0.47 18.81 -15.38
N THR A 3 0.30 17.72 -14.64
CA THR A 3 -0.17 17.80 -13.25
C THR A 3 0.89 18.51 -12.42
N LYS A 4 0.63 19.77 -12.04
CA LYS A 4 1.43 20.55 -11.09
C LYS A 4 1.76 19.66 -9.89
N ASN A 5 3.04 19.55 -9.54
CA ASN A 5 3.46 18.84 -8.32
C ASN A 5 2.84 19.60 -7.15
N ILE A 6 1.87 19.00 -6.47
CA ILE A 6 1.21 19.63 -5.31
C ILE A 6 2.19 19.45 -4.15
N SER A 7 2.71 20.55 -3.62
CA SER A 7 3.53 20.48 -2.41
C SER A 7 2.66 20.02 -1.24
N LEU A 8 3.23 19.23 -0.33
CA LEU A 8 2.54 18.78 0.87
C LEU A 8 1.94 19.98 1.64
N GLU A 9 2.68 21.09 1.73
CA GLU A 9 2.21 22.34 2.35
C GLU A 9 0.95 22.90 1.69
N SER A 10 0.87 22.88 0.37
CA SER A 10 -0.33 23.33 -0.36
C SER A 10 -1.51 22.38 -0.16
N ALA A 11 -1.27 21.08 0.05
CA ALA A 11 -2.33 20.13 0.37
C ALA A 11 -2.84 20.34 1.81
N LEU A 12 -1.93 20.60 2.75
CA LEU A 12 -2.26 20.83 4.16
C LEU A 12 -2.99 22.15 4.39
N SER A 13 -2.66 23.22 3.66
CA SER A 13 -3.38 24.51 3.76
C SER A 13 -4.86 24.42 3.42
N GLY A 14 -5.32 23.31 2.80
CA GLY A 14 -6.73 23.05 2.54
C GLY A 14 -7.52 22.62 3.79
N PHE A 15 -6.88 22.45 4.95
CA PHE A 15 -7.49 22.05 6.21
C PHE A 15 -7.44 23.20 7.24
N PRO A 16 -8.36 23.26 8.21
CA PRO A 16 -8.24 24.16 9.37
C PRO A 16 -6.96 23.90 10.18
N ASP A 17 -6.39 24.94 10.81
CA ASP A 17 -5.09 24.87 11.50
C ASP A 17 -4.99 23.76 12.56
N ALA A 18 -6.08 23.50 13.29
CA ALA A 18 -6.14 22.41 14.26
C ALA A 18 -5.91 21.04 13.58
N ILE A 19 -6.62 20.78 12.48
CA ILE A 19 -6.49 19.54 11.70
C ILE A 19 -5.14 19.47 11.02
N GLN A 20 -4.57 20.60 10.54
CA GLN A 20 -3.24 20.61 9.96
C GLN A 20 -2.17 20.10 10.95
N THR A 21 -2.26 20.51 12.21
CA THR A 21 -1.31 20.10 13.25
C THR A 21 -1.41 18.60 13.52
N GLU A 22 -2.62 18.10 13.71
CA GLU A 22 -2.88 16.67 13.95
C GLU A 22 -2.51 15.81 12.74
N LEU A 23 -2.80 16.29 11.52
CA LEU A 23 -2.45 15.60 10.29
C LEU A 23 -0.93 15.53 10.10
N ARG A 24 -0.17 16.57 10.45
CA ARG A 24 1.30 16.50 10.44
C ARG A 24 1.84 15.45 11.40
N ASP A 25 1.29 15.36 12.61
CA ASP A 25 1.67 14.33 13.58
C ASP A 25 1.36 12.92 13.05
N ALA A 26 0.18 12.72 12.46
CA ALA A 26 -0.20 11.45 11.81
C ALA A 26 0.75 11.08 10.65
N LEU A 27 1.14 12.04 9.82
CA LEU A 27 2.09 11.83 8.71
C LEU A 27 3.50 11.47 9.20
N LEU A 28 3.95 12.05 10.33
CA LEU A 28 5.22 11.67 10.97
C LEU A 28 5.20 10.26 11.57
N LYS A 29 4.01 9.72 11.85
CA LYS A 29 3.79 8.39 12.43
C LYS A 29 3.42 7.32 11.39
N GLY A 30 3.66 7.58 10.10
CA GLY A 30 3.47 6.58 9.05
C GLY A 30 2.39 6.88 8.03
N GLY A 31 1.71 8.03 8.11
CA GLY A 31 0.62 8.34 7.17
C GLY A 31 -0.64 7.51 7.39
N VAL A 32 -0.90 7.16 8.65
CA VAL A 32 -2.12 6.52 9.13
C VAL A 32 -2.92 7.56 9.91
N ILE A 33 -4.19 7.77 9.56
CA ILE A 33 -5.11 8.58 10.37
C ILE A 33 -5.94 7.62 11.23
N PRO A 34 -5.76 7.62 12.57
CA PRO A 34 -6.52 6.74 13.45
C PRO A 34 -8.03 7.03 13.40
N SER A 35 -8.85 6.00 13.61
CA SER A 35 -10.32 6.07 13.55
C SER A 35 -10.91 7.20 14.41
N GLU A 36 -10.41 7.39 15.64
CA GLU A 36 -10.91 8.44 16.55
C GLU A 36 -10.58 9.84 16.02
N LEU A 37 -9.39 10.00 15.44
CA LEU A 37 -8.96 11.25 14.84
C LEU A 37 -9.77 11.57 13.59
N ALA A 38 -9.97 10.57 12.72
CA ALA A 38 -10.85 10.69 11.56
C ALA A 38 -12.26 11.10 12.01
N PHE A 39 -12.83 10.45 13.03
CA PHE A 39 -14.14 10.79 13.58
C PHE A 39 -14.22 12.22 14.10
N SER A 40 -13.20 12.69 14.83
CA SER A 40 -13.11 14.09 15.28
C SER A 40 -13.13 15.08 14.10
N TRP A 41 -12.41 14.76 13.02
CA TRP A 41 -12.36 15.59 11.82
C TRP A 41 -13.68 15.63 11.07
N LEU A 42 -14.43 14.53 10.99
CA LEU A 42 -15.77 14.50 10.39
C LEU A 42 -16.70 15.51 11.07
N ASN A 43 -16.68 15.55 12.40
CA ASN A 43 -17.49 16.49 13.19
C ASN A 43 -17.03 17.94 13.01
N THR A 44 -15.71 18.17 13.01
CA THR A 44 -15.12 19.51 12.87
C THR A 44 -15.36 20.12 11.49
N LEU A 45 -15.24 19.30 10.45
CA LEU A 45 -15.43 19.72 9.06
C LEU A 45 -16.89 19.68 8.60
N ASN A 46 -17.76 18.99 9.37
CA ASN A 46 -19.16 18.71 9.00
C ASN A 46 -19.29 18.04 7.63
N ILE A 47 -18.51 16.96 7.42
CA ILE A 47 -18.50 16.16 6.19
C ILE A 47 -18.60 14.66 6.50
N ASP A 48 -18.98 13.87 5.52
CA ASP A 48 -18.94 12.40 5.61
C ASP A 48 -17.52 11.84 5.39
N ILE A 49 -17.36 10.53 5.64
CA ILE A 49 -16.06 9.85 5.52
C ILE A 49 -15.54 9.83 4.09
N GLY A 50 -16.40 9.70 3.09
CA GLY A 50 -15.98 9.71 1.69
C GLY A 50 -15.41 11.06 1.28
N ALA A 51 -16.07 12.15 1.68
CA ALA A 51 -15.57 13.50 1.46
C ALA A 51 -14.25 13.75 2.18
N LEU A 52 -14.06 13.23 3.41
CA LEU A 52 -12.76 13.30 4.09
C LEU A 52 -11.67 12.54 3.33
N MET A 53 -11.95 11.33 2.85
CA MET A 53 -11.00 10.55 2.04
C MET A 53 -10.60 11.31 0.76
N ILE A 54 -11.56 11.93 0.06
CA ILE A 54 -11.31 12.77 -1.11
C ILE A 54 -10.44 13.98 -0.76
N LYS A 55 -10.71 14.62 0.38
CA LYS A 55 -9.95 15.77 0.88
C LYS A 55 -8.50 15.42 1.22
N LEU A 56 -8.23 14.16 1.59
CA LEU A 56 -6.89 13.64 1.87
C LEU A 56 -6.11 13.20 0.61
N LEU A 57 -6.76 13.04 -0.56
CA LEU A 57 -6.07 12.63 -1.79
C LEU A 57 -4.88 13.53 -2.18
N PRO A 58 -4.95 14.88 -2.08
CA PRO A 58 -3.80 15.73 -2.37
C PRO A 58 -2.62 15.51 -1.43
N VAL A 59 -2.89 15.15 -0.17
CA VAL A 59 -1.87 14.83 0.85
C VAL A 59 -1.18 13.53 0.47
N ALA A 60 -1.96 12.47 0.17
CA ALA A 60 -1.41 11.19 -0.29
C ALA A 60 -0.61 11.35 -1.60
N LYS A 61 -1.13 12.13 -2.55
CA LYS A 61 -0.48 12.44 -3.83
C LYS A 61 0.90 13.10 -3.66
N ALA A 62 1.13 13.87 -2.59
CA ALA A 62 2.43 14.48 -2.33
C ALA A 62 3.55 13.45 -2.08
N TYR A 63 3.21 12.19 -1.80
CA TYR A 63 4.15 11.08 -1.62
C TYR A 63 4.51 10.35 -2.92
N ALA A 64 3.81 10.63 -4.02
CA ALA A 64 4.00 9.94 -5.29
C ALA A 64 5.41 10.15 -5.85
N ARG A 65 6.06 9.06 -6.26
CA ARG A 65 7.38 9.06 -6.89
C ARG A 65 7.24 8.61 -8.34
N ALA A 66 6.91 9.55 -9.22
CA ALA A 66 6.62 9.28 -10.63
C ALA A 66 7.66 9.93 -11.58
N PRO A 67 8.95 9.52 -11.56
CA PRO A 67 9.97 10.09 -12.43
C PRO A 67 9.73 9.84 -13.93
N ILE A 68 8.94 8.83 -14.32
CA ILE A 68 8.71 8.44 -15.71
C ILE A 68 7.49 9.19 -16.26
N SER A 69 6.31 8.98 -15.67
CA SER A 69 5.05 9.51 -16.22
C SER A 69 4.83 10.98 -15.89
N LYS A 70 5.43 11.48 -14.80
CA LYS A 70 5.08 12.77 -14.16
C LYS A 70 3.59 12.86 -13.79
N PHE A 71 2.94 11.71 -13.63
CA PHE A 71 1.55 11.58 -13.24
C PHE A 71 1.47 11.07 -11.80
N TYR A 72 1.06 11.97 -10.90
CA TYR A 72 1.05 11.72 -9.47
C TYR A 72 -0.34 11.26 -9.01
N VAL A 73 -0.40 10.07 -8.44
CA VAL A 73 -1.61 9.41 -7.94
C VAL A 73 -1.56 9.34 -6.43
N GLY A 74 -2.66 9.72 -5.79
CA GLY A 74 -2.88 9.54 -4.36
C GLY A 74 -4.06 8.61 -4.15
N ALA A 75 -3.98 7.77 -3.14
CA ALA A 75 -5.04 6.87 -2.73
C ALA A 75 -5.23 6.91 -1.21
N VAL A 76 -6.45 6.68 -0.76
CA VAL A 76 -6.79 6.58 0.66
C VAL A 76 -7.68 5.36 0.85
N ALA A 77 -7.20 4.38 1.61
CA ALA A 77 -7.97 3.19 1.98
C ALA A 77 -8.64 3.41 3.35
N LEU A 78 -9.91 3.03 3.47
CA LEU A 78 -10.63 2.98 4.74
C LEU A 78 -10.63 1.53 5.25
N GLY A 79 -9.94 1.31 6.37
CA GLY A 79 -9.89 0.03 7.08
C GLY A 79 -11.25 -0.43 7.59
N MET A 80 -11.32 -1.61 8.19
CA MET A 80 -12.57 -2.10 8.77
C MET A 80 -13.00 -1.25 9.96
N PRO A 81 -14.31 -1.20 10.29
CA PRO A 81 -14.77 -0.51 11.48
C PRO A 81 -14.06 -1.10 12.72
N PRO A 82 -13.64 -0.26 13.67
CA PRO A 82 -12.95 -0.73 14.84
C PRO A 82 -13.84 -1.68 15.65
N SER A 83 -13.23 -2.66 16.31
CA SER A 83 -13.91 -3.49 17.31
C SER A 83 -13.71 -2.94 18.72
N GLY A 84 -14.69 -3.14 19.59
CA GLY A 84 -14.59 -2.74 21.00
C GLY A 84 -14.93 -1.28 21.26
N SER A 85 -14.09 -0.58 22.04
CA SER A 85 -14.36 0.76 22.58
C SER A 85 -13.88 1.92 21.70
N ILE A 86 -13.11 1.62 20.64
CA ILE A 86 -12.60 2.65 19.71
C ILE A 86 -13.78 3.17 18.88
N ILE A 87 -13.90 4.49 18.78
CA ILE A 87 -14.99 5.16 18.07
C ILE A 87 -14.52 5.57 16.66
N GLY A 88 -15.43 5.53 15.70
CA GLY A 88 -15.24 6.11 14.37
C GLY A 88 -15.42 5.12 13.23
N PRO A 89 -15.11 5.55 11.99
CA PRO A 89 -15.41 4.78 10.79
C PRO A 89 -14.39 3.67 10.49
N GLY A 90 -13.23 3.67 11.14
CA GLY A 90 -12.05 2.88 10.74
C GLY A 90 -10.84 3.79 10.50
N ASN A 91 -9.65 3.18 10.49
CA ASN A 91 -8.41 3.90 10.19
C ASN A 91 -8.35 4.26 8.69
N LEU A 92 -7.69 5.37 8.36
CA LEU A 92 -7.40 5.75 6.99
C LEU A 92 -5.91 5.53 6.69
N TYR A 93 -5.62 4.87 5.58
CA TYR A 93 -4.26 4.54 5.13
C TYR A 93 -3.96 5.25 3.82
N LEU A 94 -2.96 6.13 3.83
CA LEU A 94 -2.54 6.83 2.62
C LEU A 94 -1.65 5.94 1.75
N GLY A 95 -1.74 6.12 0.44
CA GLY A 95 -0.88 5.47 -0.55
C GLY A 95 -0.64 6.34 -1.78
N SER A 96 0.43 6.04 -2.51
CA SER A 96 0.83 6.79 -3.70
C SER A 96 1.62 5.93 -4.69
N ASN A 97 1.67 6.33 -5.96
CA ASN A 97 2.38 5.56 -6.98
C ASN A 97 3.90 5.74 -6.89
N MET A 98 4.63 4.68 -7.28
CA MET A 98 6.09 4.65 -7.39
C MET A 98 6.52 4.05 -8.72
N GLU A 99 7.46 4.70 -9.40
CA GLU A 99 8.02 4.27 -10.69
C GLU A 99 9.55 4.21 -10.59
N PHE A 100 10.14 3.19 -11.19
CA PHE A 100 11.56 2.89 -11.09
C PHE A 100 12.26 3.11 -12.44
N PRO A 101 13.09 4.14 -12.60
CA PRO A 101 13.83 4.38 -13.83
C PRO A 101 14.73 3.21 -14.19
N ASN A 102 14.86 2.96 -15.51
CA ASN A 102 15.65 1.86 -16.10
C ASN A 102 15.14 0.45 -15.81
N GLU A 103 13.99 0.30 -15.15
CA GLU A 103 13.36 -0.98 -14.87
C GLU A 103 12.11 -1.21 -15.72
N SER A 104 11.61 -2.46 -15.70
CA SER A 104 10.36 -2.81 -16.36
C SER A 104 9.16 -2.08 -15.74
N LEU A 105 8.21 -1.65 -16.57
CA LEU A 105 6.96 -1.03 -16.11
C LEU A 105 6.11 -1.95 -15.23
N SER A 106 6.32 -3.28 -15.34
CA SER A 106 5.68 -4.27 -14.47
C SER A 106 6.10 -4.16 -13.00
N LEU A 107 7.15 -3.40 -12.69
CA LEU A 107 7.64 -3.20 -11.32
C LEU A 107 7.08 -1.92 -10.69
N CYS A 108 6.22 -1.17 -11.38
CA CYS A 108 5.65 0.06 -10.84
C CYS A 108 4.59 -0.25 -9.78
N VAL A 109 4.59 0.53 -8.69
CA VAL A 109 3.55 0.46 -7.66
C VAL A 109 2.48 1.49 -7.96
N HIS A 110 1.23 1.05 -8.00
CA HIS A 110 0.08 1.95 -8.17
C HIS A 110 -0.37 2.53 -6.81
N GLY A 111 -1.06 3.67 -6.83
CA GLY A 111 -1.56 4.30 -5.60
C GLY A 111 -2.51 3.37 -4.83
N GLU A 112 -3.38 2.66 -5.55
CA GLU A 112 -4.28 1.64 -5.03
C GLU A 112 -3.52 0.54 -4.28
N GLN A 113 -2.53 -0.07 -4.93
CA GLN A 113 -1.70 -1.11 -4.31
C GLN A 113 -0.97 -0.59 -3.09
N SER A 114 -0.41 0.62 -3.17
CA SER A 114 0.28 1.25 -2.04
C SER A 114 -0.64 1.43 -0.83
N ALA A 115 -1.85 1.93 -1.01
CA ALA A 115 -2.80 2.13 0.09
C ALA A 115 -3.29 0.81 0.70
N VAL A 116 -3.59 -0.19 -0.14
CA VAL A 116 -3.99 -1.53 0.33
C VAL A 116 -2.84 -2.22 1.06
N ASN A 117 -1.62 -2.18 0.51
CA ASN A 117 -0.43 -2.74 1.13
C ASN A 117 -0.13 -2.08 2.48
N HIS A 118 -0.33 -0.76 2.56
CA HIS A 118 -0.16 -0.03 3.80
C HIS A 118 -1.16 -0.49 4.87
N ALA A 119 -2.45 -0.57 4.54
CA ALA A 119 -3.47 -1.13 5.42
C ALA A 119 -3.16 -2.57 5.85
N LEU A 120 -2.77 -3.42 4.88
CA LEU A 120 -2.38 -4.80 5.11
C LEU A 120 -1.23 -4.89 6.12
N ILE A 121 -0.12 -4.17 5.92
CA ILE A 121 1.05 -4.16 6.84
C ILE A 121 0.69 -3.69 8.24
N GLN A 122 -0.28 -2.77 8.36
CA GLN A 122 -0.79 -2.29 9.66
C GLN A 122 -1.79 -3.28 10.33
N GLY A 123 -2.06 -4.42 9.70
CA GLY A 123 -2.86 -5.50 10.27
C GLY A 123 -4.36 -5.43 9.97
N GLU A 124 -4.78 -4.61 9.00
CA GLU A 124 -6.17 -4.64 8.54
C GLU A 124 -6.53 -6.00 7.94
N THR A 125 -7.76 -6.44 8.19
CA THR A 125 -8.30 -7.71 7.69
C THR A 125 -9.22 -7.56 6.48
N GLY A 126 -9.43 -6.33 6.03
CA GLY A 126 -10.27 -5.96 4.91
C GLY A 126 -10.36 -4.44 4.78
N LEU A 127 -11.07 -3.96 3.77
CA LEU A 127 -11.28 -2.54 3.50
C LEU A 127 -12.76 -2.29 3.19
N GLN A 128 -13.28 -1.18 3.69
CA GLN A 128 -14.63 -0.73 3.36
C GLN A 128 -14.67 0.04 2.05
N SER A 129 -13.69 0.91 1.84
CA SER A 129 -13.66 1.81 0.68
C SER A 129 -12.24 2.20 0.29
N LEU A 130 -12.07 2.57 -0.98
CA LEU A 130 -10.83 3.11 -1.52
C LEU A 130 -11.12 4.37 -2.32
N ALA A 131 -10.59 5.50 -1.89
CA ALA A 131 -10.65 6.75 -2.63
C ALA A 131 -9.40 6.93 -3.49
N ILE A 132 -9.58 7.37 -4.72
CA ILE A 132 -8.49 7.64 -5.68
C ILE A 132 -8.81 8.83 -6.58
N ASN A 133 -7.76 9.50 -7.06
CA ASN A 133 -7.88 10.69 -7.90
C ASN A 133 -8.07 10.41 -9.40
N ALA A 134 -8.06 9.14 -9.82
CA ALA A 134 -8.35 8.70 -11.18
C ALA A 134 -9.02 7.32 -11.13
N ALA A 135 -9.84 6.97 -12.12
CA ALA A 135 -10.46 5.64 -12.17
C ALA A 135 -9.41 4.52 -12.19
N PRO A 136 -9.62 3.41 -11.47
CA PRO A 136 -8.59 2.39 -11.33
C PRO A 136 -8.37 1.68 -12.67
N CYS A 137 -7.12 1.41 -13.00
CA CYS A 137 -6.77 0.66 -14.21
C CYS A 137 -7.14 -0.84 -14.06
N GLY A 138 -7.17 -1.59 -15.16
CA GLY A 138 -7.52 -3.02 -15.13
C GLY A 138 -6.64 -3.85 -14.18
N TYR A 139 -5.36 -3.51 -14.10
CA TYR A 139 -4.40 -4.13 -13.18
C TYR A 139 -4.80 -3.95 -11.71
N CYS A 140 -5.11 -2.71 -11.30
CA CYS A 140 -5.56 -2.42 -9.93
C CYS A 140 -6.91 -3.06 -9.63
N ARG A 141 -7.84 -3.09 -10.59
CA ARG A 141 -9.15 -3.74 -10.38
C ARG A 141 -8.99 -5.21 -10.03
N GLN A 142 -8.12 -5.92 -10.75
CA GLN A 142 -7.86 -7.33 -10.49
C GLN A 142 -7.07 -7.55 -9.20
N PHE A 143 -6.09 -6.68 -8.88
CA PHE A 143 -5.41 -6.71 -7.58
C PHE A 143 -6.38 -6.55 -6.41
N LEU A 144 -7.28 -5.56 -6.50
CA LEU A 144 -8.31 -5.30 -5.48
C LEU A 144 -9.30 -6.45 -5.35
N TYR A 145 -9.47 -7.26 -6.40
CA TYR A 145 -10.37 -8.40 -6.36
C TYR A 145 -9.86 -9.55 -5.47
N GLU A 146 -8.57 -9.53 -5.12
CA GLU A 146 -7.94 -10.52 -4.26
C GLU A 146 -8.26 -10.33 -2.76
N ILE A 147 -8.63 -9.11 -2.35
CA ILE A 147 -8.82 -8.81 -0.92
C ILE A 147 -10.07 -9.50 -0.37
N THR A 148 -10.04 -9.86 0.92
CA THR A 148 -11.16 -10.49 1.65
C THR A 148 -12.53 -9.83 1.45
N THR A 149 -12.52 -8.52 1.24
CA THR A 149 -13.69 -7.64 1.18
C THR A 149 -13.99 -7.16 -0.25
N ALA A 150 -13.39 -7.76 -1.28
CA ALA A 150 -13.57 -7.35 -2.68
C ALA A 150 -15.04 -7.22 -3.11
N LYS A 151 -15.91 -8.10 -2.60
CA LYS A 151 -17.36 -8.11 -2.91
C LYS A 151 -18.12 -6.93 -2.31
N THR A 152 -17.62 -6.34 -1.24
CA THR A 152 -18.24 -5.21 -0.52
C THR A 152 -17.45 -3.91 -0.64
N LEU A 153 -16.27 -3.94 -1.28
CA LEU A 153 -15.41 -2.77 -1.45
C LEU A 153 -16.05 -1.73 -2.36
N ASN A 154 -16.14 -0.49 -1.86
CA ASN A 154 -16.55 0.67 -2.65
C ASN A 154 -15.35 1.49 -3.14
N ILE A 155 -15.40 1.94 -4.39
CA ILE A 155 -14.42 2.84 -4.99
C ILE A 155 -15.01 4.25 -5.05
N LEU A 156 -14.28 5.21 -4.47
CA LEU A 156 -14.66 6.61 -4.43
C LEU A 156 -13.79 7.39 -5.44
N LEU A 157 -14.44 8.02 -6.41
CA LEU A 157 -13.78 8.89 -7.39
C LEU A 157 -14.27 10.32 -7.23
N LYS A 158 -13.34 11.27 -7.21
CA LYS A 158 -13.66 12.70 -7.25
C LYS A 158 -14.46 13.03 -8.52
N LYS A 159 -15.59 13.74 -8.38
CA LYS A 159 -16.51 14.04 -9.50
C LYS A 159 -16.02 15.14 -10.44
N ASP A 160 -15.31 16.12 -9.89
CA ASP A 160 -14.89 17.32 -10.60
C ASP A 160 -13.37 17.54 -10.45
N GLN A 161 -12.84 18.47 -11.24
CA GLN A 161 -11.44 18.90 -11.13
C GLN A 161 -11.26 20.05 -10.15
N ASP A 162 -12.32 20.50 -9.49
CA ASP A 162 -12.26 21.60 -8.54
C ASP A 162 -11.52 21.12 -7.29
N GLN A 163 -10.45 21.81 -6.92
CA GLN A 163 -9.59 21.41 -5.81
C GLN A 163 -10.30 21.54 -4.46
N GLU A 164 -11.26 22.45 -4.33
CA GLU A 164 -11.98 22.69 -3.06
C GLU A 164 -13.15 21.73 -2.87
N SER A 165 -13.81 21.33 -3.95
CA SER A 165 -14.93 20.38 -3.93
C SER A 165 -14.49 19.01 -3.38
N CYS A 166 -15.16 18.53 -2.35
CA CYS A 166 -14.97 17.16 -1.85
C CYS A 166 -16.02 16.19 -2.44
N SER A 167 -16.66 16.56 -3.55
CA SER A 167 -17.72 15.76 -4.15
C SER A 167 -17.18 14.52 -4.87
N TYR A 168 -17.88 13.39 -4.72
CA TYR A 168 -17.45 12.11 -5.26
C TYR A 168 -18.59 11.26 -5.81
N THR A 169 -18.22 10.30 -6.66
CA THR A 169 -19.03 9.14 -7.02
C THR A 169 -18.57 7.95 -6.20
N GLU A 170 -19.53 7.13 -5.79
CA GLU A 170 -19.30 5.86 -5.12
C GLU A 170 -19.89 4.73 -5.97
N LYS A 171 -19.07 3.72 -6.25
CA LYS A 171 -19.48 2.52 -6.99
C LYS A 171 -18.77 1.30 -6.39
N PRO A 172 -19.44 0.15 -6.27
CA PRO A 172 -18.79 -1.08 -5.83
C PRO A 172 -17.70 -1.50 -6.83
N LEU A 173 -16.70 -2.26 -6.39
CA LEU A 173 -15.64 -2.78 -7.28
C LEU A 173 -16.20 -3.54 -8.50
N SER A 174 -17.29 -4.29 -8.30
CA SER A 174 -17.99 -5.03 -9.36
C SER A 174 -18.52 -4.16 -10.50
N TYR A 175 -18.74 -2.85 -10.27
CA TYR A 175 -19.08 -1.92 -11.34
C TYR A 175 -17.91 -1.70 -12.31
N TYR A 176 -16.67 -1.71 -11.79
CA TYR A 176 -15.46 -1.51 -12.59
C TYR A 176 -14.90 -2.81 -13.17
N LEU A 177 -15.20 -3.95 -12.54
CA LEU A 177 -14.77 -5.27 -12.97
C LEU A 177 -15.99 -6.21 -13.10
N PRO A 178 -16.85 -6.00 -14.12
CA PRO A 178 -17.93 -6.94 -14.42
C PRO A 178 -17.34 -8.28 -14.89
N ASP A 179 -18.01 -9.37 -14.55
CA ASP A 179 -17.59 -10.74 -14.90
C ASP A 179 -16.11 -11.01 -14.56
N ALA A 180 -15.75 -10.67 -13.32
CA ALA A 180 -14.39 -10.74 -12.82
C ALA A 180 -13.76 -12.13 -13.02
N PHE A 181 -12.48 -12.14 -13.35
CA PHE A 181 -11.73 -13.38 -13.47
C PHE A 181 -11.52 -14.00 -12.09
N GLU A 182 -12.10 -15.19 -11.90
CA GLU A 182 -11.92 -16.05 -10.75
C GLU A 182 -11.26 -17.36 -11.23
N PHE A 183 -10.26 -17.84 -10.50
CA PHE A 183 -9.72 -19.19 -10.69
C PHE A 183 -10.14 -20.05 -9.50
N GLN A 184 -11.24 -20.78 -9.66
CA GLN A 184 -11.71 -21.71 -8.62
C GLN A 184 -10.93 -23.01 -8.72
N ASN A 185 -10.01 -23.23 -7.80
CA ASN A 185 -9.41 -24.54 -7.61
C ASN A 185 -10.25 -25.32 -6.59
N SER A 186 -10.83 -26.46 -6.99
CA SER A 186 -11.82 -27.21 -6.20
C SER A 186 -11.33 -27.67 -4.82
N ASP A 187 -10.02 -27.61 -4.57
CA ASP A 187 -9.36 -28.11 -3.36
C ASP A 187 -8.94 -27.01 -2.36
N GLN A 188 -9.22 -25.73 -2.64
CA GLN A 188 -8.87 -24.63 -1.73
C GLN A 188 -10.12 -23.91 -1.22
N LYS A 189 -10.32 -23.88 0.11
CA LYS A 189 -11.11 -22.81 0.73
C LYS A 189 -10.33 -21.53 0.49
N GLU A 190 -10.72 -20.77 -0.53
CA GLU A 190 -10.06 -19.53 -0.93
C GLU A 190 -10.09 -18.53 0.23
N LYS A 191 -8.95 -18.42 0.90
CA LYS A 191 -8.68 -17.28 1.78
C LYS A 191 -8.32 -16.09 0.91
N GLY A 192 -8.88 -14.92 1.22
CA GLY A 192 -8.54 -13.69 0.51
C GLY A 192 -7.23 -13.07 1.03
N LEU A 193 -6.61 -12.22 0.22
CA LEU A 193 -5.56 -11.31 0.69
C LEU A 193 -6.12 -10.47 1.85
N MET A 194 -5.30 -10.23 2.88
CA MET A 194 -5.66 -9.61 4.18
C MET A 194 -6.24 -10.57 5.23
N GLU A 195 -6.36 -11.87 4.96
CA GLU A 195 -6.51 -12.85 6.05
C GLU A 195 -5.20 -13.04 6.82
N THR A 196 -5.31 -13.29 8.12
CA THR A 196 -4.15 -13.60 8.95
C THR A 196 -3.56 -14.95 8.56
N GLU A 197 -2.31 -14.95 8.14
CA GLU A 197 -1.54 -16.15 7.79
C GLU A 197 -0.21 -16.20 8.55
N SER A 198 0.28 -17.42 8.80
CA SER A 198 1.64 -17.67 9.29
C SER A 198 2.11 -19.00 8.72
N HIS A 199 3.16 -18.96 7.90
CA HIS A 199 3.69 -20.15 7.22
C HIS A 199 4.69 -20.95 8.07
N HIS A 200 4.97 -20.50 9.29
CA HIS A 200 5.86 -21.16 10.26
C HIS A 200 7.28 -21.47 9.74
N LEU A 201 7.75 -20.67 8.78
CA LEU A 201 9.07 -20.74 8.18
C LEU A 201 10.16 -20.35 9.17
N SER A 202 11.37 -20.84 8.91
CA SER A 202 12.54 -20.59 9.74
C SER A 202 13.81 -20.31 8.92
N ILE A 203 14.71 -19.51 9.48
CA ILE A 203 16.06 -19.25 8.95
C ILE A 203 17.12 -19.41 10.05
N THR A 204 18.36 -19.69 9.64
CA THR A 204 19.50 -19.80 10.58
C THR A 204 19.99 -18.43 11.07
N SER A 205 20.00 -17.41 10.19
CA SER A 205 20.43 -16.06 10.54
C SER A 205 19.62 -15.51 11.71
N LYS A 206 20.28 -14.81 12.66
CA LYS A 206 19.63 -14.13 13.79
C LYS A 206 19.66 -12.61 13.66
N GLU A 207 20.14 -12.11 12.53
CA GLU A 207 20.22 -10.67 12.28
C GLU A 207 18.81 -10.07 12.19
N ALA A 208 18.63 -8.88 12.76
CA ALA A 208 17.33 -8.24 12.85
C ALA A 208 16.68 -8.01 11.48
N LEU A 209 17.47 -7.65 10.46
CA LEU A 209 16.99 -7.43 9.09
C LEU A 209 16.48 -8.73 8.45
N ALA A 210 17.27 -9.81 8.55
CA ALA A 210 16.88 -11.12 8.06
C ALA A 210 15.64 -11.68 8.78
N GLN A 211 15.53 -11.48 10.10
CA GLN A 211 14.35 -11.87 10.87
C GLN A 211 13.11 -11.05 10.51
N ALA A 212 13.28 -9.77 10.17
CA ALA A 212 12.20 -8.94 9.67
C ALA A 212 11.72 -9.42 8.29
N ALA A 213 12.64 -9.76 7.38
CA ALA A 213 12.31 -10.35 6.08
C ALA A 213 11.58 -11.70 6.23
N LEU A 214 12.02 -12.56 7.17
CA LEU A 214 11.33 -13.80 7.52
C LEU A 214 9.92 -13.53 8.06
N SER A 215 9.72 -12.48 8.85
CA SER A 215 8.37 -12.11 9.30
C SER A 215 7.47 -11.74 8.12
N GLY A 216 8.00 -11.03 7.11
CA GLY A 216 7.30 -10.75 5.87
C GLY A 216 6.94 -12.03 5.10
N ALA A 217 7.90 -12.95 4.97
CA ALA A 217 7.71 -14.23 4.31
C ALA A 217 6.63 -15.07 4.99
N ASN A 218 6.65 -15.15 6.32
CA ASN A 218 5.65 -15.86 7.11
C ASN A 218 4.23 -15.26 6.97
N ALA A 219 4.12 -13.95 6.74
CA ALA A 219 2.85 -13.25 6.61
C ALA A 219 2.42 -13.01 5.14
N SER A 220 3.14 -13.57 4.18
CA SER A 220 2.88 -13.42 2.74
C SER A 220 1.62 -14.16 2.30
N TYR A 221 1.03 -13.72 1.21
CA TYR A 221 -0.11 -14.36 0.56
C TYR A 221 0.35 -14.92 -0.78
N ALA A 222 0.44 -16.25 -0.89
CA ALA A 222 0.90 -16.93 -2.12
C ALA A 222 0.16 -18.26 -2.34
N PRO A 223 -1.19 -18.26 -2.47
CA PRO A 223 -1.94 -19.51 -2.55
C PRO A 223 -1.73 -20.27 -3.87
N TYR A 224 -1.22 -19.62 -4.92
CA TYR A 224 -1.11 -20.19 -6.27
C TYR A 224 0.23 -20.87 -6.47
N THR A 225 1.34 -20.18 -6.20
CA THR A 225 2.69 -20.75 -6.36
C THR A 225 3.24 -21.37 -5.09
N LYS A 226 2.72 -20.98 -3.92
CA LYS A 226 3.30 -21.29 -2.60
C LYS A 226 4.71 -20.70 -2.42
N ASP A 227 5.07 -19.68 -3.19
CA ASP A 227 6.34 -18.97 -3.07
C ASP A 227 6.30 -17.93 -1.94
N TYR A 228 6.33 -18.42 -0.71
CA TYR A 228 6.30 -17.57 0.48
C TYR A 228 7.60 -16.79 0.62
N CYS A 229 7.51 -15.46 0.53
CA CYS A 229 8.67 -14.60 0.52
C CYS A 229 8.39 -13.20 1.09
N GLY A 230 9.45 -12.57 1.60
CA GLY A 230 9.41 -11.28 2.26
C GLY A 230 10.74 -10.54 2.15
N VAL A 231 10.65 -9.21 2.14
CA VAL A 231 11.81 -8.31 2.03
C VAL A 231 11.81 -7.39 3.22
N ALA A 232 12.99 -7.10 3.75
CA ALA A 232 13.17 -6.04 4.72
C ALA A 232 14.24 -5.06 4.24
N LEU A 233 13.95 -3.77 4.40
CA LEU A 233 14.84 -2.66 4.06
C LEU A 233 15.24 -1.93 5.34
N MET A 234 16.54 -1.65 5.48
CA MET A 234 17.05 -0.81 6.56
C MET A 234 17.24 0.62 6.03
N GLY A 235 16.56 1.58 6.64
CA GLY A 235 16.74 3.01 6.37
C GLY A 235 17.76 3.67 7.29
N GLU A 236 17.66 4.99 7.43
CA GLU A 236 18.42 5.73 8.45
C GLU A 236 18.03 5.32 9.87
N ASN A 237 18.95 5.53 10.82
CA ASN A 237 18.75 5.22 12.25
C ASN A 237 18.36 3.75 12.52
N ASN A 238 18.75 2.83 11.64
CA ASN A 238 18.43 1.40 11.71
C ASN A 238 16.92 1.09 11.70
N GLN A 239 16.09 2.00 11.20
CA GLN A 239 14.66 1.74 11.04
C GLN A 239 14.46 0.67 9.97
N ILE A 240 13.66 -0.35 10.29
CA ILE A 240 13.37 -1.46 9.39
C ILE A 240 11.96 -1.31 8.82
N TYR A 241 11.85 -1.53 7.51
CA TYR A 241 10.59 -1.55 6.76
C TYR A 241 10.43 -2.92 6.11
N THR A 242 9.39 -3.64 6.52
CA THR A 242 9.14 -5.01 6.04
C THR A 242 8.01 -5.01 5.01
N GLY A 243 8.27 -5.66 3.89
CA GLY A 243 7.28 -5.99 2.88
C GLY A 243 7.04 -7.49 2.79
N ARG A 244 5.89 -7.85 2.25
CA ARG A 244 5.47 -9.24 2.05
C ARG A 244 4.93 -9.44 0.65
N TYR A 245 5.10 -10.64 0.11
CA TYR A 245 4.50 -10.99 -1.17
C TYR A 245 2.99 -11.06 -1.07
N ALA A 246 2.30 -10.49 -2.06
CA ALA A 246 0.85 -10.55 -2.21
C ALA A 246 0.54 -11.01 -3.63
N GLU A 247 0.43 -12.31 -3.79
CA GLU A 247 0.11 -12.97 -5.04
C GLU A 247 -1.32 -12.65 -5.48
N ASN A 248 -1.56 -12.71 -6.78
CA ASN A 248 -2.86 -12.47 -7.37
C ASN A 248 -3.26 -13.62 -8.30
N VAL A 249 -4.56 -13.91 -8.37
CA VAL A 249 -5.11 -14.98 -9.21
C VAL A 249 -4.77 -14.83 -10.69
N ALA A 250 -4.61 -13.60 -11.17
CA ALA A 250 -4.24 -13.29 -12.56
C ALA A 250 -2.72 -13.20 -12.77
N TYR A 251 -1.94 -13.55 -11.75
CA TYR A 251 -0.48 -13.62 -11.68
C TYR A 251 0.22 -12.26 -11.84
N ASN A 252 0.07 -11.60 -12.99
CA ASN A 252 0.71 -10.31 -13.26
C ASN A 252 0.39 -9.23 -12.21
N PRO A 253 -0.84 -9.11 -11.66
CA PRO A 253 -1.14 -8.13 -10.61
C PRO A 253 -0.54 -8.42 -9.24
N SER A 254 0.22 -9.50 -9.08
CA SER A 254 0.91 -9.82 -7.83
C SER A 254 1.85 -8.67 -7.44
N MET A 255 1.85 -8.31 -6.18
CA MET A 255 2.76 -7.31 -5.63
C MET A 255 3.96 -8.02 -5.00
N SER A 256 5.16 -7.77 -5.54
CA SER A 256 6.41 -8.32 -5.03
C SER A 256 6.68 -7.84 -3.59
N PRO A 257 7.44 -8.61 -2.78
CA PRO A 257 7.79 -8.18 -1.43
C PRO A 257 8.65 -6.91 -1.41
N MET A 258 9.44 -6.66 -2.46
CA MET A 258 10.23 -5.44 -2.60
C MET A 258 9.36 -4.20 -2.84
N GLU A 259 8.37 -4.29 -3.73
CA GLU A 259 7.38 -3.23 -3.94
C GLU A 259 6.60 -2.95 -2.65
N SER A 260 6.20 -4.01 -1.95
CA SER A 260 5.51 -3.92 -0.65
C SER A 260 6.35 -3.14 0.38
N ALA A 261 7.64 -3.48 0.52
CA ALA A 261 8.55 -2.83 1.46
C ALA A 261 8.78 -1.36 1.11
N LEU A 262 9.00 -1.06 -0.17
CA LEU A 262 9.23 0.31 -0.66
C LEU A 262 8.01 1.20 -0.53
N ALA A 263 6.81 0.68 -0.86
CA ALA A 263 5.56 1.41 -0.70
C ALA A 263 5.31 1.75 0.77
N TYR A 264 5.56 0.80 1.67
CA TYR A 264 5.44 1.01 3.11
C TYR A 264 6.47 2.02 3.63
N MET A 265 7.73 1.86 3.25
CA MET A 265 8.81 2.79 3.58
C MET A 265 8.50 4.21 3.11
N ASN A 266 8.01 4.37 1.88
CA ASN A 266 7.66 5.67 1.31
C ASN A 266 6.61 6.39 2.16
N MET A 267 5.60 5.68 2.65
CA MET A 267 4.56 6.29 3.47
C MET A 267 5.01 6.61 4.90
N ASN A 268 6.05 5.94 5.38
CA ASN A 268 6.65 6.17 6.70
C ASN A 268 7.79 7.19 6.73
N LEU A 269 8.11 7.79 5.58
CA LEU A 269 9.08 8.87 5.49
C LEU A 269 8.35 10.19 5.21
N PRO A 270 8.97 11.35 5.50
CA PRO A 270 8.43 12.62 5.02
C PRO A 270 8.24 12.60 3.49
N ALA A 271 7.19 13.25 3.01
CA ALA A 271 6.87 13.30 1.57
C ALA A 271 8.10 13.70 0.74
N GLN A 272 8.39 12.95 -0.33
CA GLN A 272 9.54 13.15 -1.21
C GLN A 272 10.93 13.01 -0.56
N ALA A 273 11.05 12.56 0.70
CA ALA A 273 12.35 12.35 1.33
C ALA A 273 13.18 11.30 0.56
N ASN A 274 14.50 11.36 0.61
CA ASN A 274 15.33 10.30 0.05
C ASN A 274 15.12 9.01 0.86
N LEU A 275 14.95 7.87 0.17
CA LEU A 275 14.76 6.57 0.81
C LEU A 275 15.98 6.17 1.65
N LYS A 276 17.21 6.51 1.23
CA LYS A 276 18.46 6.25 1.98
C LYS A 276 18.53 4.84 2.58
N ILE A 277 18.29 3.84 1.74
CA ILE A 277 18.39 2.43 2.11
C ILE A 277 19.88 2.10 2.33
N THR A 278 20.20 1.45 3.45
CA THR A 278 21.57 1.09 3.86
C THR A 278 21.83 -0.42 3.79
N ALA A 279 20.78 -1.24 3.91
CA ALA A 279 20.84 -2.69 3.78
C ALA A 279 19.48 -3.24 3.32
N ALA A 280 19.48 -4.40 2.66
CA ALA A 280 18.28 -5.10 2.22
C ALA A 280 18.46 -6.62 2.42
N SER A 281 17.42 -7.30 2.86
CA SER A 281 17.39 -8.77 2.99
C SER A 281 16.12 -9.33 2.36
N LEU A 282 16.25 -10.37 1.55
CA LEU A 282 15.17 -11.18 0.98
C LEU A 282 15.21 -12.56 1.62
N VAL A 283 14.07 -12.98 2.15
CA VAL A 283 13.83 -14.35 2.60
C VAL A 283 12.75 -14.96 1.72
N GLU A 284 13.03 -16.09 1.09
CA GLU A 284 12.06 -16.85 0.30
C GLU A 284 12.22 -18.37 0.49
N VAL A 285 11.17 -19.12 0.19
CA VAL A 285 11.23 -20.58 0.08
C VAL A 285 11.80 -20.99 -1.28
N SER A 286 12.41 -22.17 -1.37
CA SER A 286 12.81 -22.71 -2.68
C SER A 286 11.58 -23.27 -3.40
N ASN A 287 11.12 -22.62 -4.47
CA ASN A 287 9.94 -23.04 -5.23
C ASN A 287 10.10 -22.85 -6.76
N SER A 288 9.00 -22.89 -7.49
CA SER A 288 8.92 -22.82 -8.96
C SER A 288 9.15 -21.42 -9.53
N ILE A 289 9.05 -20.39 -8.70
CA ILE A 289 9.40 -19.00 -9.00
C ILE A 289 10.39 -18.48 -7.94
N SER A 290 10.94 -17.29 -8.17
CA SER A 290 11.82 -16.61 -7.21
C SER A 290 11.62 -15.09 -7.36
N GLN A 291 11.67 -14.37 -6.23
CA GLN A 291 11.61 -12.91 -6.21
C GLN A 291 13.00 -12.26 -6.26
N LYS A 292 14.08 -13.05 -6.31
CA LYS A 292 15.45 -12.55 -6.20
C LYS A 292 15.80 -11.54 -7.29
N ASP A 293 15.69 -11.93 -8.56
CA ASP A 293 16.12 -11.08 -9.69
C ASP A 293 15.31 -9.78 -9.76
N VAL A 294 14.00 -9.86 -9.50
CA VAL A 294 13.12 -8.68 -9.41
C VAL A 294 13.52 -7.77 -8.24
N THR A 295 13.83 -8.35 -7.08
CA THR A 295 14.28 -7.58 -5.91
C THR A 295 15.61 -6.88 -6.19
N GLU A 296 16.58 -7.56 -6.79
CA GLU A 296 17.88 -6.99 -7.18
C GLU A 296 17.72 -5.86 -8.21
N ALA A 297 16.86 -6.05 -9.21
CA ALA A 297 16.56 -5.06 -10.23
C ALA A 297 16.03 -3.75 -9.61
N VAL A 298 14.94 -3.84 -8.83
CA VAL A 298 14.37 -2.66 -8.15
C VAL A 298 15.37 -2.03 -7.16
N LEU A 299 16.10 -2.86 -6.40
CA LEU A 299 17.11 -2.37 -5.45
C LEU A 299 18.19 -1.55 -6.15
N SER A 300 18.63 -1.98 -7.33
CA SER A 300 19.64 -1.26 -8.12
C SER A 300 19.17 0.13 -8.55
N SER A 301 17.86 0.30 -8.80
CA SER A 301 17.26 1.58 -9.18
C SER A 301 17.17 2.57 -8.02
N VAL A 302 16.92 2.09 -6.79
CA VAL A 302 16.70 2.93 -5.60
C VAL A 302 17.90 3.05 -4.65
N ALA A 303 18.80 2.08 -4.66
CA ALA A 303 19.95 1.98 -3.76
C ALA A 303 21.11 1.18 -4.41
N PRO A 304 21.73 1.69 -5.48
CA PRO A 304 22.70 0.95 -6.31
C PRO A 304 23.97 0.49 -5.58
N SER A 305 24.26 1.03 -4.39
CA SER A 305 25.41 0.62 -3.58
C SER A 305 25.09 -0.47 -2.56
N VAL A 306 23.82 -0.87 -2.43
CA VAL A 306 23.37 -1.88 -1.46
C VAL A 306 23.30 -3.24 -2.14
N ASN A 307 23.96 -4.23 -1.55
CA ASN A 307 23.81 -5.62 -1.97
C ASN A 307 22.62 -6.26 -1.26
N LEU A 308 21.92 -7.15 -1.96
CA LEU A 308 20.84 -7.93 -1.40
C LEU A 308 21.41 -9.11 -0.59
N ASP A 309 21.08 -9.17 0.70
CA ASP A 309 21.26 -10.38 1.50
C ASP A 309 20.14 -11.37 1.16
N TYR A 310 20.48 -12.51 0.57
CA TYR A 310 19.53 -13.48 0.05
C TYR A 310 19.56 -14.77 0.87
N ILE A 311 18.43 -15.13 1.46
CA ILE A 311 18.31 -16.24 2.41
C ILE A 311 17.16 -17.18 2.02
N LEU A 312 17.46 -18.48 1.96
CA LEU A 312 16.44 -19.51 1.80
C LEU A 312 15.85 -19.91 3.16
N ALA A 313 14.52 -19.87 3.24
CA ALA A 313 13.76 -20.35 4.38
C ALA A 313 13.48 -21.86 4.31
N LYS A 314 13.27 -22.47 5.49
CA LYS A 314 12.87 -23.86 5.68
C LYS A 314 11.51 -23.95 6.35
#